data_AF-A0A7W2RZ50-F1
#
_entry.id   AF-A0A7W2RZ50-F1
#
_cell.length_a   1.000
_cell.length_b   1.000
_cell.length_c   1.000
_cell.angle_alpha   90.00
_cell.angle_beta   90.00
_cell.angle_gamma   90.00
#
_symmetry.space_group_name_H-M   'P 1'
#
loop_
_entity.id
_entity.type
_entity.pdbx_description
1 polymer ?
#
loop_
_entity_poly.entity_id
_entity_poly.type
_entity_poly.pdbx_seq_one_letter_code
_entity_poly.pdbx_strand_id
1 'polypeptide(L)'
;MDSQRKHNSKIIIRCSEEQKAALLQTKIQLRSGTWMELMEILVKKKKIEQPKAIIQDDAYLLDILQELKRIGVNLNQSTKLANINKTITPSETAQLKKLAMSISALKNKVLKTFVIERSK
;
A
#
# COMPACT_ATOMS: atom_id res chain seq x y z
N MET A 1 4.23 15.77 -37.21
CA MET A 1 4.57 16.90 -36.33
C MET A 1 4.40 16.43 -34.89
N ASP A 2 5.54 16.25 -34.23
CA ASP A 2 5.83 16.08 -32.80
C ASP A 2 4.83 15.40 -31.85
N SER A 3 5.04 14.09 -31.64
CA SER A 3 4.61 13.44 -30.40
C SER A 3 5.51 13.86 -29.24
N GLN A 4 5.11 14.88 -28.49
CA GLN A 4 5.71 15.23 -27.20
C GLN A 4 5.61 14.06 -26.22
N ARG A 5 6.65 13.22 -26.13
CA ARG A 5 6.82 12.30 -25.01
C ARG A 5 7.08 13.13 -23.76
N LYS A 6 6.12 13.15 -22.83
CA LYS A 6 6.24 13.75 -21.49
C LYS A 6 7.34 13.04 -20.67
N HIS A 7 8.61 13.36 -20.90
CA HIS A 7 9.69 13.08 -19.96
C HIS A 7 9.67 14.14 -18.84
N ASN A 8 8.64 14.13 -18.00
CA ASN A 8 8.42 15.18 -16.99
C ASN A 8 9.33 15.06 -15.75
N SER A 9 10.22 14.07 -15.68
CA SER A 9 11.15 13.93 -14.56
C SER A 9 12.47 13.25 -14.98
N LYS A 10 13.60 13.89 -14.63
CA LYS A 10 14.95 13.35 -14.79
C LYS A 10 15.50 12.98 -13.42
N ILE A 11 15.72 11.70 -13.18
CA ILE A 11 16.33 11.22 -11.93
C ILE A 11 17.84 11.04 -12.17
N ILE A 12 18.65 11.69 -11.36
CA ILE A 12 20.12 11.58 -11.40
C ILE A 12 20.54 10.70 -10.22
N ILE A 13 21.18 9.57 -10.50
CA ILE A 13 21.69 8.66 -9.48
C ILE A 13 23.21 8.81 -9.45
N ARG A 14 23.75 9.25 -8.31
CA ARG A 14 25.20 9.28 -8.06
C ARG A 14 25.63 7.90 -7.57
N CYS A 15 26.68 7.36 -8.16
CA CYS A 15 27.25 6.06 -7.79
C CYS A 15 28.79 6.17 -7.81
N SER A 16 29.45 5.30 -7.03
CA SER A 16 30.91 5.13 -7.13
C SER A 16 31.28 4.44 -8.44
N GLU A 17 32.56 4.50 -8.83
CA GLU A 17 33.02 3.83 -10.06
C GLU A 17 32.85 2.31 -9.99
N GLU A 18 33.02 1.69 -8.81
CA GLU A 18 32.78 0.26 -8.62
C GLU A 18 31.31 -0.10 -8.82
N GLN A 19 30.40 0.72 -8.27
CA GLN A 19 28.96 0.52 -8.41
C GLN A 19 28.51 0.68 -9.87
N LYS A 20 29.06 1.68 -10.57
CA LYS A 20 28.79 1.92 -11.98
C LYS A 20 29.28 0.76 -12.85
N ALA A 21 30.47 0.23 -12.59
CA ALA A 21 31.01 -0.93 -13.29
C ALA A 21 30.11 -2.17 -13.11
N ALA A 22 29.65 -2.42 -11.87
CA ALA A 22 28.74 -3.52 -11.58
C ALA A 22 27.38 -3.37 -12.30
N LEU A 23 26.82 -2.15 -12.33
CA LEU A 23 25.56 -1.85 -13.03
C LEU A 23 25.69 -2.04 -14.55
N LEU A 24 26.80 -1.61 -15.14
CA LEU A 24 27.07 -1.80 -16.57
C LEU A 24 27.22 -3.29 -16.92
N GLN A 25 27.96 -4.07 -16.13
CA GLN A 25 28.04 -5.52 -16.33
C GLN A 25 26.67 -6.19 -16.24
N THR A 26 25.87 -5.81 -15.25
CA THR A 26 24.52 -6.34 -15.07
C THR A 26 23.63 -6.02 -16.28
N LYS A 27 23.74 -4.80 -16.83
CA LYS A 27 23.03 -4.38 -18.05
C LYS A 27 23.37 -5.26 -19.25
N ILE A 28 24.66 -5.59 -19.43
CA ILE A 28 25.14 -6.45 -20.52
C ILE A 28 24.63 -7.89 -20.33
N GLN A 29 24.77 -8.45 -19.12
CA GLN A 29 24.33 -9.82 -18.82
C GLN A 29 22.82 -10.02 -19.06
N LEU A 30 22.02 -9.01 -18.72
CA LEU A 30 20.56 -9.05 -18.88
C LEU A 30 20.08 -8.60 -20.27
N ARG A 31 20.99 -8.20 -21.17
CA ARG A 31 20.70 -7.74 -22.54
C ARG A 31 19.63 -6.64 -22.61
N SER A 32 19.59 -5.75 -21.63
CA SER A 32 18.65 -4.61 -21.61
C SER A 32 19.21 -3.44 -22.42
N GLY A 33 18.44 -2.90 -23.36
CA GLY A 33 18.81 -1.73 -24.15
C GLY A 33 18.80 -0.44 -23.32
N THR A 34 17.85 -0.30 -22.39
CA THR A 34 17.71 0.89 -21.54
C THR A 34 17.86 0.58 -20.05
N TRP A 35 18.16 1.61 -19.24
CA TRP A 35 18.21 1.48 -17.78
C TRP A 35 16.82 1.21 -17.17
N MET A 36 15.75 1.75 -17.78
CA MET A 36 14.37 1.45 -17.38
C MET A 36 14.05 -0.03 -17.58
N GLU A 37 14.39 -0.57 -18.76
CA GLU A 37 14.20 -1.99 -19.08
C GLU A 37 14.99 -2.91 -18.14
N LEU A 38 16.23 -2.52 -17.77
CA LEU A 38 17.00 -3.23 -16.75
C LEU A 38 16.24 -3.33 -15.43
N MET A 39 15.69 -2.21 -14.96
CA MET A 39 14.90 -2.17 -13.72
C MET A 39 13.65 -3.05 -13.82
N GLU A 40 12.93 -3.00 -14.93
CA GLU A 40 11.76 -3.86 -15.17
C GLU A 40 12.11 -5.35 -15.13
N ILE A 41 13.22 -5.75 -15.76
CA ILE A 41 13.70 -7.14 -15.75
C ILE A 41 14.08 -7.57 -14.33
N LEU A 42 14.78 -6.72 -13.58
CA LEU A 42 15.20 -7.02 -12.21
C LEU A 42 14.01 -7.13 -11.25
N VAL A 43 13.00 -6.28 -11.42
CA VAL A 43 11.73 -6.34 -10.68
C VAL A 43 10.96 -7.63 -11.03
N LYS A 44 10.80 -7.96 -12.32
CA LYS A 44 10.10 -9.20 -12.74
C LYS A 44 10.81 -10.46 -12.26
N LYS A 45 12.14 -10.47 -12.23
CA LYS A 45 12.95 -11.58 -11.71
C LYS A 45 13.04 -11.60 -10.18
N LYS A 46 12.28 -10.74 -9.46
CA LYS A 46 12.28 -10.57 -8.00
C LYS A 46 13.67 -10.36 -7.38
N LYS A 47 14.63 -9.85 -8.15
CA LYS A 47 15.97 -9.52 -7.65
C LYS A 47 16.00 -8.20 -6.88
N ILE A 48 14.96 -7.38 -7.05
CA ILE A 48 14.75 -6.12 -6.34
C ILE A 48 13.30 -6.13 -5.86
N GLU A 49 13.06 -5.80 -4.58
CA GLU A 49 11.70 -5.59 -4.08
C GLU A 49 11.05 -4.43 -4.86
N GLN A 50 9.79 -4.61 -5.28
CA GLN A 50 9.06 -3.48 -5.87
C GLN A 50 9.04 -2.33 -4.85
N PRO A 51 9.32 -1.08 -5.28
CA PRO A 51 9.11 0.05 -4.42
C PRO A 51 7.66 0.02 -3.96
N LYS A 52 7.46 -0.10 -2.65
CA LYS A 52 6.14 -0.12 -2.03
C LYS A 52 5.43 1.16 -2.43
N ALA A 53 4.45 1.04 -3.33
CA ALA A 53 3.71 2.18 -3.83
C ALA A 53 3.01 2.87 -2.66
N ILE A 54 3.47 4.07 -2.30
CA ILE A 54 2.76 4.93 -1.36
C ILE A 54 1.58 5.50 -2.15
N ILE A 55 0.39 4.91 -1.98
CA ILE A 55 -0.82 5.47 -2.56
C ILE A 55 -1.21 6.70 -1.71
N GLN A 56 -0.77 7.88 -2.14
CA GLN A 56 -1.27 9.18 -1.68
C GLN A 56 -2.55 9.55 -2.45
N ASP A 57 -3.51 8.63 -2.50
CA ASP A 57 -4.80 8.89 -3.12
C ASP A 57 -5.79 9.27 -2.02
N ASP A 58 -6.14 10.55 -1.98
CA ASP A 58 -7.11 11.10 -1.03
C ASP A 58 -8.48 10.42 -1.15
N ALA A 59 -8.85 9.94 -2.33
CA ALA A 59 -10.10 9.19 -2.52
C ALA A 59 -10.03 7.83 -1.82
N TYR A 60 -8.89 7.14 -1.93
CA TYR A 60 -8.68 5.86 -1.25
C TYR A 60 -8.65 6.00 0.28
N LEU A 61 -8.04 7.08 0.79
CA LEU A 61 -8.07 7.42 2.21
C LEU A 61 -9.50 7.74 2.68
N LEU A 62 -10.27 8.48 1.88
CA LEU A 62 -11.66 8.80 2.18
C LEU A 62 -12.52 7.53 2.27
N ASP A 63 -12.34 6.57 1.38
CA ASP A 63 -13.05 5.29 1.41
C ASP A 63 -12.76 4.51 2.71
N ILE A 64 -11.50 4.47 3.13
CA ILE A 64 -11.09 3.86 4.39
C ILE A 64 -11.78 4.56 5.57
N LEU A 65 -11.79 5.90 5.58
CA LEU A 65 -12.44 6.68 6.64
C LEU A 65 -13.95 6.45 6.68
N GLN A 66 -14.61 6.34 5.54
CA GLN A 66 -16.04 6.06 5.44
C GLN A 66 -16.39 4.67 6.00
N GLU A 67 -15.61 3.64 5.64
CA GLU A 67 -15.81 2.30 6.21
C GLU A 67 -15.62 2.28 7.73
N LEU A 68 -14.59 2.99 8.23
CA LEU A 68 -14.30 3.07 9.65
C LEU A 68 -15.41 3.81 10.41
N LYS A 69 -15.95 4.89 9.85
CA LYS A 69 -17.11 5.61 10.38
C LYS A 69 -18.34 4.69 10.47
N ARG A 70 -18.62 3.91 9.41
CA ARG A 70 -19.75 2.97 9.40
C ARG A 70 -19.64 1.92 10.50
N ILE A 71 -18.44 1.36 10.69
CA ILE A 71 -18.16 0.40 11.77
C ILE A 71 -18.39 1.05 13.14
N GLY A 72 -17.89 2.26 13.35
CA GLY A 72 -18.06 3.01 14.61
C GLY A 72 -19.53 3.31 14.95
N VAL A 73 -20.33 3.70 13.95
CA VAL A 73 -21.78 3.94 14.13
C VAL A 73 -22.49 2.67 14.57
N ASN A 74 -22.24 1.54 13.90
CA ASN A 74 -22.86 0.26 14.23
C ASN A 74 -22.45 -0.21 15.64
N LEU A 75 -21.18 -0.07 16.00
CA LEU A 75 -20.70 -0.40 17.34
C LEU A 75 -21.41 0.43 18.41
N ASN A 76 -21.50 1.75 18.21
CA ASN A 76 -22.17 2.65 19.15
C ASN A 76 -23.65 2.29 19.31
N GLN A 77 -24.32 1.90 18.23
CA GLN A 77 -25.71 1.44 18.29
C GLN A 77 -25.85 0.15 19.11
N SER A 78 -25.01 -0.85 18.86
CA SER A 78 -24.99 -2.09 19.66
C SER A 78 -24.71 -1.81 21.14
N THR A 79 -23.77 -0.92 21.46
CA THR A 79 -23.46 -0.54 22.84
C THR A 79 -24.65 0.16 23.52
N LYS A 80 -25.35 1.07 22.82
CA LYS A 80 -26.54 1.71 23.36
C LYS A 80 -27.65 0.70 23.67
N LEU A 81 -27.91 -0.22 22.75
CA LEU A 81 -28.91 -1.28 22.94
C LEU A 81 -28.57 -2.19 24.12
N ALA A 82 -27.32 -2.63 24.22
CA ALA A 82 -26.84 -3.43 25.35
C ALA A 82 -26.97 -2.67 26.69
N ASN A 83 -26.67 -1.37 26.71
CA ASN A 83 -26.78 -0.54 27.91
C ASN A 83 -28.24 -0.31 28.35
N ILE A 84 -29.17 -0.24 27.41
CA ILE A 84 -30.62 -0.12 27.66
C ILE A 84 -31.15 -1.45 28.18
N ASN A 85 -30.84 -2.55 27.50
CA ASN A 85 -31.38 -3.87 27.80
C ASN A 85 -30.67 -4.55 28.98
N LYS A 86 -29.53 -4.00 29.44
CA LYS A 86 -28.66 -4.54 30.50
C LYS A 86 -28.22 -5.99 30.25
N THR A 87 -28.25 -6.41 28.99
CA THR A 87 -27.90 -7.76 28.56
C THR A 87 -27.26 -7.71 27.18
N ILE A 88 -26.40 -8.68 26.89
CA ILE A 88 -25.81 -8.88 25.57
C ILE A 88 -26.27 -10.23 25.07
N THR A 89 -27.02 -10.22 23.97
CA THR A 89 -27.55 -11.41 23.34
C THR A 89 -26.47 -12.13 22.52
N PRO A 90 -26.65 -13.44 22.24
CA PRO A 90 -25.77 -14.18 21.32
C PRO A 90 -25.70 -13.56 19.92
N SER A 91 -26.81 -12.99 19.44
CA SER A 91 -26.86 -12.27 18.16
C SER A 91 -26.00 -11.01 18.16
N GLU A 92 -26.03 -10.21 19.22
CA GLU A 92 -25.19 -9.02 19.37
C GLU A 92 -23.71 -9.40 19.46
N THR A 93 -23.41 -10.50 20.16
CA THR A 93 -22.05 -11.06 20.24
C THR A 93 -21.53 -11.48 18.86
N ALA A 94 -22.37 -12.11 18.03
CA ALA A 94 -22.02 -12.47 16.66
C ALA A 94 -21.78 -11.23 15.78
N GLN A 95 -22.59 -10.18 15.95
CA GLN A 95 -22.40 -8.91 15.25
C GLN A 95 -21.09 -8.22 15.65
N LEU A 96 -20.75 -8.20 16.93
CA LEU A 96 -19.47 -7.66 17.43
C LEU A 96 -18.28 -8.41 16.84
N LYS A 97 -18.33 -9.74 16.76
CA LYS A 97 -17.30 -10.54 16.08
C LYS A 97 -17.15 -10.15 14.61
N LYS A 98 -18.27 -9.95 13.90
CA LYS A 98 -18.25 -9.51 12.50
C LYS A 98 -17.65 -8.12 12.33
N LEU A 99 -17.93 -7.19 13.24
CA LEU A 99 -17.31 -5.85 13.24
C LEU A 99 -15.79 -5.96 13.50
N ALA A 100 -15.36 -6.78 14.45
CA ALA A 100 -13.93 -7.00 14.74
C ALA A 100 -13.16 -7.60 13.55
N MET A 101 -13.78 -8.55 12.83
CA MET A 101 -13.23 -9.08 11.59
C MET A 101 -13.13 -8.00 10.50
N SER A 102 -14.14 -7.15 10.37
CA SER A 102 -14.16 -6.06 9.39
C SER A 102 -13.04 -5.04 9.66
N ILE A 103 -12.82 -4.68 10.94
CA ILE A 103 -11.70 -3.83 11.35
C ILE A 103 -10.35 -4.48 11.01
N SER A 104 -10.22 -5.78 11.28
CA SER A 104 -8.97 -6.52 11.00
C SER A 104 -8.67 -6.59 9.50
N ALA A 105 -9.70 -6.81 8.68
CA ALA A 105 -9.59 -6.78 7.22
C ALA A 105 -9.19 -5.40 6.71
N LEU A 106 -9.84 -4.34 7.22
CA LEU A 106 -9.52 -2.96 6.88
C LEU A 106 -8.09 -2.58 7.29
N LYS A 107 -7.66 -2.94 8.51
CA LYS A 107 -6.27 -2.79 8.97
C LYS A 107 -5.28 -3.43 8.01
N ASN A 108 -5.53 -4.67 7.60
CA ASN A 108 -4.65 -5.39 6.69
C ASN A 108 -4.64 -4.77 5.28
N LYS A 109 -5.76 -4.23 4.82
CA LYS A 109 -5.86 -3.48 3.56
C LYS A 109 -5.02 -2.20 3.64
N VAL A 110 -5.15 -1.43 4.73
CA VAL A 110 -4.35 -0.21 4.98
C VAL A 110 -2.86 -0.53 5.07
N LEU A 111 -2.43 -1.50 5.88
CA LEU A 111 -1.01 -1.81 6.08
C LEU A 111 -0.31 -2.37 4.83
N LYS A 112 -1.05 -3.03 3.92
CA LYS A 112 -0.50 -3.46 2.63
C LYS A 112 -0.31 -2.30 1.65
N THR A 113 -1.08 -1.23 1.83
CA THR A 113 -1.10 -0.06 0.92
C THR A 113 -0.29 1.13 1.46
N PHE A 114 -0.18 1.28 2.77
CA PHE A 114 0.54 2.35 3.45
C PHE A 114 1.78 1.78 4.14
N VAL A 115 2.94 2.15 3.65
CA VAL A 115 4.22 1.88 4.32
C VAL A 115 4.63 3.17 4.99
N ILE A 116 4.44 3.22 6.31
CA ILE A 116 5.03 4.26 7.15
C ILE A 116 6.53 3.97 7.17
N GLU A 117 7.35 4.90 6.66
CA GLU A 117 8.78 4.88 6.93
C GLU A 117 8.94 4.82 8.45
N ARG A 118 9.54 3.75 8.95
CA ARG A 118 10.06 3.77 10.32
C ARG A 118 11.19 4.80 10.31
N SER A 119 10.93 5.97 10.86
CA SER A 119 11.96 6.91 11.26
C SER A 119 12.96 6.14 12.13
N LYS A 120 14.21 6.07 11.67
CA LYS A 120 15.33 5.54 12.46
C LYS A 120 15.64 6.49 13.61
#